data_AF-A0A0G0Z7P3-F1
#
_entry.id   AF-A0A0G0Z7P3-F1
#
_cell.length_a   1.000
_cell.length_b   1.000
_cell.length_c   1.000
_cell.angle_alpha   90.00
_cell.angle_beta   90.00
_cell.angle_gamma   90.00
#
_symmetry.space_group_name_H-M   'P 1'
#
loop_
_entity.id
_entity.type
_entity.pdbx_description
1 polymer ?
#
loop_
_entity_poly.entity_id
_entity_poly.type
_entity_poly.pdbx_seq_one_letter_code
_entity_poly.pdbx_strand_id
1 'polypeptide(L)'
;MTLIILSLGIVGIFRTFIFSLDRMRYLTNRLYASMILDNHVITIERMLRAYKALPTDLEPWEGLDTGLKERNYRQKMNISQVDDLNDIFQLDLSISWMEGGHEVRLQRSSYISDLGLAY
;
A
#
# COMPACT_ATOMS: atom_id res chain seq x y z
N MET A 1 -12.03 -33.17 37.03
CA MET A 1 -10.72 -32.64 36.57
C MET A 1 -10.59 -32.61 35.04
N THR A 2 -10.96 -33.67 34.33
CA THR A 2 -10.92 -33.74 32.86
C THR A 2 -11.71 -32.62 32.15
N LEU A 3 -12.88 -32.24 32.67
CA LEU A 3 -13.69 -31.10 32.16
C LEU A 3 -12.98 -29.74 32.25
N ILE A 4 -12.18 -29.53 33.31
CA ILE A 4 -11.42 -28.28 33.51
C ILE A 4 -10.28 -28.20 32.51
N ILE A 5 -9.60 -29.33 32.26
CA ILE A 5 -8.52 -29.41 31.28
C ILE A 5 -9.06 -29.23 29.86
N LEU A 6 -10.21 -29.86 29.55
CA LEU A 6 -10.89 -29.73 28.26
C LEU A 6 -11.33 -28.28 27.98
N SER A 7 -11.95 -27.63 28.97
CA SER A 7 -12.39 -26.23 28.83
C SER A 7 -11.22 -25.26 28.67
N LEU A 8 -10.12 -25.45 29.40
CA LEU A 8 -8.90 -24.66 29.20
C LEU A 8 -8.30 -24.85 27.80
N GLY A 9 -8.26 -26.09 27.30
CA GLY A 9 -7.75 -26.40 25.97
C GLY A 9 -8.56 -25.71 24.87
N ILE A 10 -9.90 -25.75 24.97
CA ILE A 10 -10.80 -25.10 24.01
C ILE A 10 -10.58 -23.58 23.99
N VAL A 11 -10.50 -22.93 25.16
CA VAL A 11 -10.26 -21.49 25.26
C VAL A 11 -8.90 -21.10 24.65
N GLY A 12 -7.86 -21.92 24.89
CA GLY A 12 -6.54 -21.71 24.29
C GLY A 12 -6.55 -21.75 22.76
N ILE A 13 -7.27 -22.72 22.18
CA ILE A 13 -7.42 -22.85 20.72
C ILE A 13 -8.16 -21.63 20.15
N PHE A 14 -9.29 -21.25 20.74
CA PHE A 14 -10.05 -20.09 20.27
C PHE A 14 -9.25 -18.78 20.34
N ARG A 15 -8.51 -18.57 21.42
CA ARG A 15 -7.67 -17.37 21.57
C ARG A 15 -6.57 -17.31 20.51
N THR A 16 -5.93 -18.43 20.23
CA THR A 16 -4.89 -18.53 19.21
C THR A 16 -5.47 -18.32 17.81
N PHE A 17 -6.65 -18.86 17.55
CA PHE A 17 -7.37 -18.68 16.30
C PHE A 17 -7.73 -17.21 16.04
N ILE A 18 -8.29 -16.51 17.04
CA ILE A 18 -8.61 -15.07 16.94
C ILE A 18 -7.34 -14.25 16.67
N PHE A 19 -6.24 -14.56 17.36
CA PHE A 19 -4.96 -13.87 17.14
C PHE A 19 -4.41 -14.11 15.72
N SER A 20 -4.56 -15.33 15.20
CA SER A 20 -4.18 -15.65 13.82
C SER A 20 -5.00 -14.87 12.80
N LEU A 21 -6.33 -14.78 13.00
CA LEU A 21 -7.21 -14.00 12.14
C LEU A 21 -6.83 -12.52 12.11
N ASP A 22 -6.50 -11.93 13.26
CA ASP A 22 -6.12 -10.52 13.32
C ASP A 22 -4.79 -10.26 12.60
N ARG A 23 -3.80 -11.16 12.74
CA ARG A 23 -2.56 -11.10 11.96
C ARG A 23 -2.80 -11.25 10.47
N MET A 24 -3.65 -12.19 10.06
CA MET A 24 -3.96 -12.40 8.65
C MET A 24 -4.59 -11.14 8.06
N ARG A 25 -5.54 -10.51 8.78
CA ARG A 25 -6.17 -9.26 8.37
C ARG A 25 -5.15 -8.14 8.19
N TYR A 26 -4.21 -7.97 9.12
CA TYR A 26 -3.14 -6.98 9.02
C TYR A 26 -2.28 -7.18 7.76
N LEU A 27 -1.88 -8.43 7.49
CA LEU A 27 -1.09 -8.77 6.30
C LEU A 27 -1.87 -8.53 5.01
N THR A 28 -3.15 -8.89 4.98
CA THR A 28 -4.03 -8.67 3.83
C THR A 28 -4.15 -7.18 3.51
N ASN A 29 -4.37 -6.31 4.50
CA ASN A 29 -4.46 -4.85 4.25
C ASN A 29 -3.14 -4.29 3.71
N ARG A 30 -2.01 -4.73 4.28
CA ARG A 30 -0.69 -4.32 3.82
C ARG A 30 -0.42 -4.78 2.39
N LEU A 31 -0.84 -5.99 2.02
CA LEU A 31 -0.71 -6.52 0.68
C LEU A 31 -1.55 -5.71 -0.32
N TYR A 32 -2.80 -5.41 0.02
CA TYR A 32 -3.67 -4.58 -0.82
C TYR A 32 -3.10 -3.17 -1.01
N ALA A 33 -2.67 -2.51 0.07
CA ALA A 33 -2.06 -1.20 0.00
C ALA A 33 -0.79 -1.20 -0.86
N SER A 34 0.01 -2.27 -0.80
CA SER A 34 1.16 -2.44 -1.70
C SER A 34 0.73 -2.62 -3.16
N MET A 35 -0.30 -3.41 -3.43
CA MET A 35 -0.82 -3.61 -4.78
C MET A 35 -1.34 -2.30 -5.39
N ILE A 36 -2.01 -1.47 -4.59
CA ILE A 36 -2.46 -0.13 -5.01
C ILE A 36 -1.25 0.74 -5.40
N LEU A 37 -0.24 0.82 -4.54
CA LEU A 37 0.98 1.59 -4.84
C LEU A 37 1.64 1.12 -6.15
N ASP A 38 1.72 -0.19 -6.36
CA ASP A 38 2.34 -0.78 -7.54
C ASP A 38 1.56 -0.45 -8.82
N ASN A 39 0.24 -0.54 -8.76
CA ASN A 39 -0.63 -0.14 -9.87
C ASN A 39 -0.47 1.36 -10.20
N HIS A 40 -0.34 2.23 -9.19
CA HIS A 40 -0.09 3.65 -9.40
C HIS A 40 1.26 3.92 -10.04
N VAL A 41 2.34 3.26 -9.60
CA VAL A 41 3.66 3.36 -10.26
C VAL A 41 3.55 2.99 -11.74
N ILE A 42 2.93 1.85 -12.05
CA ILE A 42 2.78 1.37 -13.43
C ILE A 42 1.95 2.35 -14.26
N THR A 43 0.90 2.93 -13.66
CA THR A 43 0.04 3.92 -14.34
C THR A 43 0.80 5.20 -14.66
N ILE A 44 1.59 5.71 -13.71
CA ILE A 44 2.42 6.90 -13.89
C ILE A 44 3.50 6.64 -14.95
N GLU A 45 4.16 5.47 -14.91
CA GLU A 45 5.13 5.07 -15.94
C GLU A 45 4.50 5.00 -17.33
N ARG A 46 3.28 4.46 -17.46
CA ARG A 46 2.55 4.41 -18.73
C ARG A 46 2.19 5.81 -19.22
N MET A 47 1.70 6.68 -18.33
CA MET A 47 1.38 8.07 -18.66
C MET A 47 2.61 8.83 -19.12
N LEU A 48 3.76 8.63 -18.45
CA LEU A 48 5.03 9.22 -18.84
C LEU A 48 5.46 8.77 -20.23
N ARG A 49 5.38 7.46 -20.52
CA ARG A 49 5.71 6.94 -21.86
C ARG A 49 4.78 7.45 -22.96
N ALA A 50 3.48 7.57 -22.66
CA ALA A 50 2.47 7.95 -23.65
C ALA A 50 2.43 9.46 -23.92
N TYR A 51 2.53 10.27 -22.87
CA TYR A 51 2.30 11.73 -22.94
C TYR A 51 3.56 12.56 -22.71
N LYS A 52 4.69 11.94 -22.32
CA LYS A 52 5.94 12.63 -21.94
C LYS A 52 5.72 13.71 -20.87
N ALA A 53 4.71 13.54 -20.04
CA ALA A 53 4.32 14.49 -19.01
C ALA A 53 4.18 13.78 -17.66
N LEU A 54 4.68 14.43 -16.61
CA LEU A 54 4.51 13.97 -15.23
C LEU A 54 3.10 14.34 -14.75
N PRO A 55 2.30 13.38 -14.28
CA PRO A 55 1.04 13.71 -13.62
C PRO A 55 1.35 14.53 -12.36
N THR A 56 0.66 15.66 -12.19
CA THR A 56 0.93 16.61 -11.11
C THR A 56 0.18 16.25 -9.82
N ASP A 57 -0.96 15.57 -9.94
CA ASP A 57 -1.79 15.16 -8.81
C ASP A 57 -2.34 13.75 -9.01
N LEU A 58 -2.41 12.98 -7.91
CA LEU A 58 -3.24 11.79 -7.81
C LEU A 58 -4.57 12.18 -7.17
N GLU A 59 -5.64 11.48 -7.53
CA GLU A 59 -6.89 11.60 -6.78
C GLU A 59 -6.61 11.25 -5.30
N PRO A 60 -6.94 12.14 -4.35
CA PRO A 60 -6.47 12.00 -2.97
C PRO A 60 -7.09 10.83 -2.21
N TRP A 61 -8.15 10.21 -2.77
CA TRP A 61 -8.96 9.19 -2.12
C TRP A 61 -9.32 8.09 -3.11
N GLU A 62 -8.83 6.89 -2.84
CA GLU A 62 -9.32 5.68 -3.47
C GLU A 62 -9.98 4.86 -2.36
N GLY A 63 -11.30 4.96 -2.27
CA GLY A 63 -12.09 4.12 -1.39
C GLY A 63 -12.07 2.72 -1.95
N LEU A 64 -11.20 1.86 -1.41
CA LEU A 64 -11.14 0.47 -1.86
C LEU A 64 -11.93 -0.40 -0.89
N ASP A 65 -12.96 -1.06 -1.40
CA ASP A 65 -13.68 -2.06 -0.66
C ASP A 65 -12.80 -3.31 -0.51
N THR A 66 -12.20 -3.48 0.67
CA THR A 66 -11.39 -4.67 0.99
C THR A 66 -12.27 -5.88 1.39
N GLY A 67 -13.55 -5.88 1.01
CA GLY A 67 -14.52 -6.98 1.19
C GLY A 67 -15.03 -7.15 2.62
N LEU A 68 -14.23 -6.82 3.64
CA LEU A 68 -14.60 -6.93 5.06
C LEU A 68 -14.81 -5.56 5.72
N LYS A 69 -14.30 -4.48 5.10
CA LYS A 69 -14.51 -3.10 5.55
C LYS A 69 -14.07 -2.13 4.45
N GLU A 70 -14.90 -1.12 4.20
CA GLU A 70 -14.48 0.06 3.45
C GLU A 70 -13.38 0.76 4.25
N ARG A 71 -12.19 0.89 3.65
CA ARG A 71 -11.10 1.65 4.24
C ARG A 71 -10.77 2.82 3.34
N ASN A 72 -10.76 4.00 3.93
CA ASN A 72 -10.33 5.21 3.27
C ASN A 72 -8.82 5.27 3.29
N TYR A 73 -8.21 4.99 2.14
CA TYR A 73 -6.80 5.17 1.94
C TYR A 73 -6.53 6.62 1.52
N ARG A 74 -5.60 7.27 2.22
CA ARG A 74 -5.09 8.58 1.82
C ARG A 74 -3.84 8.38 0.99
N GLN A 75 -3.84 8.95 -0.21
CA GLN A 75 -2.71 8.84 -1.13
C GLN A 75 -1.97 10.18 -1.18
N LYS A 76 -0.64 10.11 -1.28
CA LYS A 76 0.21 11.27 -1.52
C LYS A 76 1.32 10.91 -2.48
N MET A 77 1.43 11.70 -3.54
CA MET A 77 2.51 11.64 -4.51
C MET A 77 3.42 12.84 -4.33
N ASN A 78 4.72 12.63 -4.47
CA ASN A 78 5.71 13.68 -4.60
C ASN A 78 6.66 13.32 -5.73
N ILE A 79 6.95 14.28 -6.58
CA ILE A 79 7.89 14.12 -7.69
C ILE A 79 8.99 15.17 -7.49
N SER A 80 10.21 14.70 -7.36
CA SER A 80 11.39 15.56 -7.24
C SER A 80 12.43 15.19 -8.28
N GLN A 81 13.07 16.17 -8.88
CA GLN A 81 14.24 15.93 -9.72
C GLN A 81 15.40 15.46 -8.82
N VAL A 82 16.18 14.48 -9.28
CA VAL A 82 17.37 14.02 -8.56
C VAL A 82 18.53 14.97 -8.87
N ASP A 83 19.13 15.55 -7.82
CA ASP A 83 20.32 16.39 -7.96
C ASP A 83 21.45 15.61 -8.68
N ASP A 84 22.23 16.29 -9.51
CA ASP A 84 23.32 15.75 -10.35
C ASP A 84 22.91 14.84 -11.54
N LEU A 85 21.62 14.53 -11.71
CA LEU A 85 21.14 13.71 -12.84
C LEU A 85 20.05 14.45 -13.61
N ASN A 86 20.47 15.20 -14.64
CA ASN A 86 19.54 15.73 -15.63
C ASN A 86 18.78 14.54 -16.25
N ASP A 87 17.46 14.66 -16.33
CA ASP A 87 16.54 13.66 -16.90
C ASP A 87 16.14 12.49 -15.98
N ILE A 88 16.51 12.50 -14.69
CA ILE A 88 16.01 11.52 -13.70
C ILE A 88 15.13 12.20 -12.65
N PHE A 89 13.91 11.67 -12.53
CA PHE A 89 12.93 12.06 -11.53
C PHE A 89 12.76 10.96 -10.49
N GLN A 90 12.73 11.34 -9.22
CA GLN A 90 12.30 10.49 -8.13
C GLN A 90 10.79 10.67 -7.93
N LEU A 91 10.07 9.56 -8.00
CA LEU A 91 8.65 9.45 -7.68
C LEU A 91 8.51 8.80 -6.30
N ASP A 92 8.04 9.57 -5.33
CA ASP A 92 7.65 9.08 -4.01
C ASP A 92 6.13 8.96 -3.92
N LEU A 93 5.66 7.73 -3.76
CA LEU A 93 4.25 7.42 -3.53
C LEU A 93 4.07 6.94 -2.09
N SER A 94 3.05 7.44 -1.43
CA SER A 94 2.68 6.97 -0.10
C SER A 94 1.18 6.79 0.04
N ILE A 95 0.82 5.77 0.82
CA ILE A 95 -0.55 5.44 1.15
C ILE A 95 -0.64 5.30 2.68
N SER A 96 -1.65 5.92 3.29
CA SER A 96 -1.90 5.79 4.72
C SER A 96 -3.35 5.44 5.05
N TRP A 97 -3.55 4.70 6.14
CA TRP A 97 -4.85 4.29 6.63
C TRP A 97 -4.84 4.14 8.15
N MET A 98 -6.03 4.17 8.76
CA MET A 98 -6.19 3.89 10.19
C MET A 98 -6.37 2.38 10.41
N GLU A 99 -5.61 1.80 11.33
CA GLU A 99 -5.70 0.42 11.76
C GLU A 99 -5.49 0.31 13.26
N GLY A 100 -6.39 -0.35 14.00
CA GLY A 100 -6.23 -0.53 15.44
C GLY A 100 -6.00 0.76 16.25
N GLY A 101 -6.51 1.90 15.79
CA GLY A 101 -6.35 3.21 16.44
C GLY A 101 -5.06 3.96 16.12
N HIS A 102 -4.17 3.42 15.28
CA HIS A 102 -2.97 4.10 14.80
C HIS A 102 -2.99 4.28 13.29
N GLU A 103 -2.29 5.30 12.79
CA GLU A 103 -2.08 5.49 11.35
C GLU A 103 -0.93 4.57 10.89
N VAL A 104 -1.22 3.76 9.89
CA VAL A 104 -0.21 2.96 9.18
C VAL A 104 0.08 3.67 7.86
N ARG A 105 1.36 3.79 7.53
CA ARG A 105 1.82 4.38 6.28
C ARG A 105 2.75 3.41 5.56
N LEU A 106 2.52 3.26 4.25
CA LEU A 106 3.46 2.63 3.33
C LEU A 106 3.97 3.70 2.36
N GLN A 107 5.23 3.58 1.98
CA GLN A 107 5.87 4.44 1.00
C GLN A 107 6.68 3.59 0.03
N ARG A 108 6.61 3.96 -1.25
CA ARG A 108 7.41 3.39 -2.33
C ARG A 108 8.04 4.53 -3.09
N SER A 109 9.35 4.40 -3.33
CA SER A 109 10.11 5.34 -4.14
C SER A 109 10.53 4.64 -5.42
N SER A 110 10.36 5.29 -6.56
CA SER A 110 10.80 4.82 -7.87
C SER A 110 11.59 5.91 -8.57
N TYR A 111 12.55 5.53 -9.40
CA TYR A 111 13.30 6.46 -10.24
C TYR A 111 12.83 6.29 -11.68
N ILE A 112 12.47 7.40 -12.32
CA ILE A 112 11.97 7.43 -13.68
C ILE A 112 12.89 8.34 -14.48
N SER A 113 13.50 7.79 -15.53
CA SER A 113 14.29 8.56 -16.48
C SER A 113 13.47 8.84 -17.73
N ASP A 114 13.61 10.03 -18.32
CA ASP A 114 13.14 10.31 -19.69
C ASP A 114 14.02 9.55 -20.70
N LEU A 115 13.90 8.22 -20.74
CA LEU A 115 14.50 7.40 -21.79
C LEU A 115 13.40 7.05 -22.79
N GLY A 116 13.02 8.07 -23.55
CA GLY A 116 12.68 7.86 -24.96
C GLY A 116 13.91 7.33 -25.70
N LEU A 117 14.17 6.02 -25.59
CA LEU A 117 15.01 5.34 -26.56
C LEU A 117 14.23 5.26 -27.88
N ALA A 118 14.35 6.32 -28.67
CA ALA A 118 14.21 6.22 -30.11
C ALA A 118 15.43 5.45 -30.64
N TYR A 119 15.26 4.15 -30.88
CA TYR A 119 16.07 3.39 -31.83
C TYR A 119 15.14 2.91 -32.94
#